data_AF-A0A7D6A3P6-F1
#
_entry.id   AF-A0A7D6A3P6-F1
#
_cell.length_a   1.000
_cell.length_b   1.000
_cell.length_c   1.000
_cell.angle_alpha   90.00
_cell.angle_beta   90.00
_cell.angle_gamma   90.00
#
_symmetry.space_group_name_H-M   'P 1'
#
loop_
_entity.id
_entity.type
_entity.pdbx_description
1 polymer ?
#
loop_
_entity_poly.entity_id
_entity_poly.type
_entity_poly.pdbx_seq_one_letter_code
_entity_poly.pdbx_strand_id
1 'polypeptide(L)'
;MKLALTLEADSVNVQALNMGRIVVDVDGVNLSELINKVSENGYSLRVVDKSDQHATSTPPPLTTLTCIRCSTAHITETDNAWLYSLSHQTNDDGETEWIHFTGSGYLLRTDAWSYPVLRLKRLGLSRTFRRLVVTLTRRYGVSLIHLDAGAECLPGLPTFDW
;
A
#
# COMPACT_ATOMS: atom_id res chain seq x y z
N MET A 1 -19.83 -10.21 -2.48
CA MET A 1 -20.64 -9.14 -3.13
C MET A 1 -21.49 -9.80 -4.20
N LYS A 2 -22.78 -9.46 -4.34
CA LYS A 2 -23.72 -10.10 -5.28
C LYS A 2 -24.24 -9.04 -6.24
N LEU A 3 -23.94 -9.16 -7.54
CA LEU A 3 -24.58 -8.39 -8.60
C LEU A 3 -25.76 -9.21 -9.12
N ALA A 4 -26.95 -8.62 -9.15
CA ALA A 4 -28.15 -9.25 -9.70
C ALA A 4 -28.72 -8.36 -10.80
N LEU A 5 -28.77 -8.89 -12.03
CA LEU A 5 -29.38 -8.23 -13.19
C LEU A 5 -30.56 -9.09 -13.64
N THR A 6 -31.69 -8.46 -13.96
CA THR A 6 -32.88 -9.12 -14.51
C THR A 6 -33.18 -8.43 -15.84
N LEU A 7 -32.91 -9.14 -16.94
CA LEU A 7 -33.05 -8.67 -18.31
C LEU A 7 -33.76 -9.76 -19.12
N GLU A 8 -34.62 -9.37 -20.06
CA GLU A 8 -35.15 -10.32 -21.04
C GLU A 8 -34.05 -10.67 -22.05
N ALA A 9 -33.93 -11.97 -22.33
CA ALA A 9 -32.97 -12.53 -23.28
C ALA A 9 -33.61 -13.69 -24.03
N ASP A 10 -33.30 -13.82 -25.31
CA ASP A 10 -33.82 -14.91 -26.15
C ASP A 10 -33.10 -16.22 -25.87
N SER A 11 -31.78 -16.14 -25.68
CA SER A 11 -30.92 -17.28 -25.44
C SER A 11 -29.75 -16.88 -24.52
N VAL A 12 -29.29 -17.81 -23.68
CA VAL A 12 -28.11 -17.62 -22.82
C VAL A 12 -27.21 -18.84 -22.95
N ASN A 13 -25.98 -18.64 -23.38
CA ASN A 13 -24.94 -19.66 -23.41
C ASN A 13 -23.79 -19.29 -22.45
N VAL A 14 -23.39 -20.22 -21.59
CA VAL A 14 -22.38 -19.98 -20.56
C VAL A 14 -21.25 -20.99 -20.68
N GLN A 15 -20.02 -20.48 -20.78
CA GLN A 15 -18.81 -21.28 -20.74
C GLN A 15 -17.96 -20.89 -19.52
N ALA A 16 -17.63 -21.88 -18.68
CA ALA A 16 -16.67 -21.67 -17.61
C ALA A 16 -15.24 -21.60 -18.17
N LEU A 17 -14.45 -20.63 -17.71
CA LEU A 17 -13.04 -20.50 -17.99
C LEU A 17 -12.20 -20.76 -16.72
N ASN A 18 -10.90 -20.91 -16.90
CA ASN A 18 -9.96 -21.01 -15.78
C ASN A 18 -9.91 -19.71 -14.95
N MET A 19 -9.45 -19.84 -13.69
CA MET A 19 -9.28 -18.72 -12.74
C MET A 19 -10.56 -17.97 -12.37
N GLY A 20 -11.70 -18.67 -12.27
CA GLY A 20 -12.96 -18.06 -11.83
C GLY A 20 -13.58 -17.10 -12.85
N ARG A 21 -13.18 -17.19 -14.11
CA ARG A 21 -13.76 -16.42 -15.22
C ARG A 21 -14.85 -17.24 -15.91
N ILE A 22 -15.86 -16.58 -16.47
CA ILE A 22 -16.88 -17.20 -17.33
C ILE A 22 -17.07 -16.32 -18.58
N VAL A 23 -17.42 -16.93 -19.70
CA VAL A 23 -17.92 -16.24 -20.88
C VAL A 23 -19.41 -16.50 -20.94
N VAL A 24 -20.18 -15.44 -21.11
CA VAL A 24 -21.62 -15.49 -21.27
C VAL A 24 -21.96 -14.84 -22.60
N ASP A 25 -22.58 -15.60 -23.49
CA ASP A 25 -23.15 -15.12 -24.74
C ASP A 25 -24.66 -15.02 -24.56
N VAL A 26 -25.22 -13.85 -24.85
CA VAL A 26 -26.64 -13.55 -24.58
C VAL A 26 -27.26 -12.90 -25.80
N ASP A 27 -28.24 -13.58 -26.40
CA ASP A 27 -29.01 -13.07 -27.52
C ASP A 27 -30.21 -12.24 -27.04
N GLY A 28 -30.59 -11.23 -27.83
CA GLY A 28 -31.80 -10.44 -27.59
C GLY A 28 -31.67 -9.32 -26.56
N VAL A 29 -30.50 -9.14 -25.92
CA VAL A 29 -30.32 -8.08 -24.92
C VAL A 29 -30.11 -6.71 -25.57
N ASN A 30 -30.92 -5.74 -25.17
CA ASN A 30 -30.72 -4.35 -25.55
C ASN A 30 -29.54 -3.73 -24.78
N LEU A 31 -28.50 -3.29 -25.51
CA LEU A 31 -27.29 -2.72 -24.91
C LEU A 31 -27.57 -1.52 -23.99
N SER A 32 -28.53 -0.67 -24.34
CA SER A 32 -28.86 0.52 -23.53
C SER A 32 -29.52 0.15 -22.20
N GLU A 33 -30.38 -0.87 -22.19
CA GLU A 33 -31.03 -1.38 -20.99
C GLU A 33 -30.02 -2.05 -20.05
N LEU A 34 -29.10 -2.83 -20.62
CA LEU A 34 -28.00 -3.45 -19.89
C LEU A 34 -27.10 -2.40 -19.22
N ILE A 35 -26.70 -1.34 -19.94
CA ILE A 35 -25.89 -0.24 -19.37
C ILE A 35 -26.62 0.42 -18.19
N ASN A 36 -27.91 0.72 -18.34
CA ASN A 36 -28.70 1.36 -17.30
C ASN A 36 -28.79 0.48 -16.05
N LYS A 37 -29.09 -0.82 -16.19
CA LYS A 37 -29.19 -1.75 -15.07
C LYS A 37 -27.87 -1.95 -14.33
N VAL A 38 -26.76 -1.98 -15.05
CA VAL A 38 -25.41 -2.06 -14.44
C VAL A 38 -25.09 -0.78 -13.67
N SER A 39 -25.44 0.38 -14.23
CA SER A 39 -25.26 1.69 -13.59
C SER A 39 -26.12 1.87 -12.35
N GLU A 40 -27.38 1.41 -12.37
CA GLU A 40 -28.28 1.39 -11.20
C GLU A 40 -27.69 0.60 -10.01
N ASN A 41 -26.86 -0.41 -10.29
CA ASN A 41 -26.19 -1.20 -9.28
C ASN A 41 -24.83 -0.61 -8.85
N GLY A 42 -24.44 0.56 -9.36
CA GLY A 42 -23.19 1.24 -9.03
C GLY A 42 -21.96 0.69 -9.75
N TYR A 43 -22.13 0.02 -10.88
CA TYR A 43 -21.04 -0.52 -11.70
C TYR A 43 -21.01 0.13 -13.09
N SER A 44 -19.90 -0.08 -13.81
CA SER A 44 -19.72 0.39 -15.19
C SER A 44 -19.34 -0.76 -16.11
N LEU A 45 -19.84 -0.73 -17.35
CA LEU A 45 -19.42 -1.64 -18.41
C LEU A 45 -18.20 -1.08 -19.14
N ARG A 46 -17.26 -1.96 -19.48
CA ARG A 46 -16.11 -1.62 -20.34
C ARG A 46 -16.07 -2.59 -21.52
N VAL A 47 -16.01 -2.04 -22.72
CA VAL A 47 -15.71 -2.82 -23.93
C VAL A 47 -14.20 -3.04 -23.98
N VAL A 48 -13.78 -4.30 -24.15
CA VAL A 48 -12.36 -4.70 -24.20
C VAL A 48 -12.14 -5.33 -25.58
N ASP A 49 -11.24 -4.76 -26.38
CA ASP A 49 -10.88 -5.33 -27.68
C ASP A 49 -9.98 -6.59 -27.49
N LYS A 50 -9.92 -7.47 -28.49
CA LYS A 50 -9.11 -8.71 -28.43
C LYS A 50 -7.62 -8.43 -28.22
N SER A 51 -7.13 -7.24 -28.57
CA SER A 51 -5.76 -6.75 -28.32
C SER A 51 -5.53 -6.32 -26.87
N ASP A 52 -6.57 -5.96 -26.13
CA ASP A 52 -6.54 -5.58 -24.71
C ASP A 52 -6.60 -6.80 -23.76
N GLN A 53 -6.63 -8.03 -24.30
CA GLN A 53 -6.68 -9.26 -23.49
C GLN A 53 -5.49 -9.40 -22.52
N HIS A 54 -4.41 -8.65 -22.74
CA HIS A 54 -3.25 -8.60 -21.85
C HIS A 54 -3.12 -7.33 -21.00
N ALA A 55 -4.07 -6.39 -21.10
CA ALA A 55 -4.02 -5.09 -20.43
C ALA A 55 -5.31 -4.78 -19.65
N THR A 56 -5.79 -5.74 -18.86
CA THR A 56 -6.47 -5.40 -17.60
C THR A 56 -5.42 -5.20 -16.52
N SER A 57 -4.57 -4.18 -16.70
CA SER A 57 -3.93 -3.51 -15.57
C SER A 57 -4.97 -2.62 -14.89
N THR A 58 -6.10 -3.20 -14.47
CA THR A 58 -6.70 -2.66 -13.26
C THR A 58 -5.65 -2.96 -12.21
N PRO A 59 -4.95 -1.96 -11.64
CA PRO A 59 -4.08 -2.26 -10.52
C PRO A 59 -4.91 -3.08 -9.53
N PRO A 60 -4.35 -4.13 -8.90
CA PRO A 60 -5.04 -4.79 -7.80
C PRO A 60 -5.63 -3.71 -6.89
N PRO A 61 -6.85 -3.90 -6.36
CA PRO A 61 -7.64 -2.85 -5.71
C PRO A 61 -6.71 -1.92 -4.93
N LEU A 62 -6.62 -0.67 -5.36
CA LEU A 62 -5.54 0.26 -5.02
C LEU A 62 -5.10 0.05 -3.57
N THR A 63 -4.01 -0.71 -3.36
CA THR A 63 -3.48 -0.94 -2.02
C THR A 63 -2.75 0.34 -1.66
N THR A 64 -3.45 1.25 -1.01
CA THR A 64 -2.86 2.50 -0.53
C THR A 64 -1.90 2.18 0.61
N LEU A 65 -0.62 2.46 0.39
CA LEU A 65 0.38 2.50 1.46
C LEU A 65 0.31 3.87 2.12
N THR A 66 -0.24 3.91 3.33
CA THR A 66 -0.31 5.13 4.13
C THR A 66 1.07 5.45 4.70
N CYS A 67 1.53 6.67 4.42
CA CYS A 67 2.82 7.18 4.88
C CYS A 67 2.62 8.36 5.81
N ILE A 68 3.42 8.44 6.87
CA ILE A 68 3.57 9.66 7.67
C ILE A 68 4.95 10.25 7.45
N ARG A 69 5.02 11.56 7.19
CA ARG A 69 6.27 12.31 7.10
C ARG A 69 6.43 13.18 8.34
N CYS A 70 7.59 13.13 8.99
CA CYS A 70 7.89 13.93 10.18
C CYS A 70 9.40 14.22 10.28
N SER A 71 9.75 15.22 11.08
CA SER A 71 11.13 15.69 11.22
C SER A 71 12.09 14.62 11.75
N THR A 72 13.34 14.62 11.27
CA THR A 72 14.45 13.90 11.93
C THR A 72 14.74 14.44 13.33
N ALA A 73 14.23 15.61 13.71
CA ALA A 73 14.30 16.09 15.10
C ALA A 73 13.67 15.11 16.10
N HIS A 74 12.81 14.17 15.68
CA HIS A 74 12.23 13.15 16.56
C HIS A 74 13.16 11.97 16.89
N ILE A 75 14.34 11.90 16.28
CA ILE A 75 15.34 10.86 16.56
C ILE A 75 16.53 11.48 17.26
N THR A 76 17.27 10.69 18.05
CA THR A 76 18.50 11.16 18.69
C THR A 76 19.67 11.14 17.71
N GLU A 77 20.73 11.92 17.96
CA GLU A 77 21.96 11.89 17.16
C GLU A 77 22.53 10.47 17.04
N THR A 78 22.53 9.72 18.16
CA THR A 78 22.99 8.32 18.18
C THR A 78 22.11 7.43 17.30
N ASP A 79 20.78 7.57 17.39
CA ASP A 79 19.87 6.81 16.52
C ASP A 79 20.06 7.19 15.04
N ASN A 80 20.32 8.46 14.75
CA ASN A 80 20.63 8.92 13.39
C ASN A 80 21.90 8.27 12.84
N ALA A 81 23.00 8.25 13.61
CA ALA A 81 24.24 7.59 13.20
C ALA A 81 24.05 6.08 12.96
N TRP A 82 23.23 5.42 13.78
CA TRP A 82 22.86 4.02 13.57
C TRP A 82 22.03 3.82 12.31
N LEU A 83 21.00 4.63 12.09
CA LEU A 83 20.15 4.55 10.89
C LEU A 83 20.96 4.79 9.61
N TYR A 84 21.86 5.78 9.61
CA TYR A 84 22.78 6.03 8.51
C TYR A 84 23.66 4.81 8.21
N SER A 85 24.21 4.20 9.25
CA SER A 85 25.05 3.01 9.10
C SER A 85 24.24 1.83 8.55
N LEU A 86 23.03 1.61 9.06
CA LEU A 86 22.13 0.52 8.66
C LEU A 86 21.63 0.69 7.21
N SER A 87 21.34 1.91 6.78
CA SER A 87 20.85 2.19 5.43
C SER A 87 21.92 2.05 4.34
N HIS A 88 23.20 1.96 4.71
CA HIS A 88 24.33 1.85 3.78
C HIS A 88 25.08 0.51 3.89
N GLN A 89 24.54 -0.47 4.63
CA GLN A 89 25.17 -1.79 4.68
C GLN A 89 25.05 -2.49 3.31
N THR A 90 26.16 -3.01 2.80
CA THR A 90 26.23 -3.70 1.51
C THR A 90 26.11 -5.22 1.62
N ASN A 91 25.80 -5.73 2.82
CA ASN A 91 25.63 -7.17 3.03
C ASN A 91 24.23 -7.56 2.54
N ASP A 92 24.14 -8.63 1.76
CA ASP A 92 23.01 -8.95 0.88
C ASP A 92 21.64 -9.12 1.58
N ASP A 93 21.56 -9.27 2.91
CA ASP A 93 20.32 -9.67 3.57
C ASP A 93 19.97 -8.81 4.80
N GLY A 94 19.15 -7.77 4.60
CA GLY A 94 17.99 -7.58 5.48
C GLY A 94 17.61 -6.17 5.94
N GLU A 95 18.57 -5.26 6.20
CA GLU A 95 18.23 -3.94 6.80
C GLU A 95 18.02 -2.84 5.75
N THR A 96 18.80 -2.86 4.67
CA THR A 96 18.62 -1.96 3.51
C THR A 96 17.33 -2.23 2.74
N GLU A 97 16.68 -3.37 2.99
CA GLU A 97 15.39 -3.73 2.40
C GLU A 97 14.22 -2.89 2.96
N TRP A 98 14.39 -2.28 4.14
CA TRP A 98 13.30 -1.57 4.82
C TRP A 98 13.71 -0.29 5.54
N ILE A 99 15.00 0.02 5.64
CA ILE A 99 15.54 1.31 6.08
C ILE A 99 16.31 1.92 4.91
N HIS A 100 15.78 2.97 4.31
CA HIS A 100 16.38 3.61 3.13
C HIS A 100 16.78 5.04 3.45
N PHE A 101 18.01 5.42 3.12
CA PHE A 101 18.45 6.82 3.21
C PHE A 101 17.84 7.63 2.05
N THR A 102 17.24 8.77 2.37
CA THR A 102 16.56 9.63 1.37
C THR A 102 17.39 10.86 0.98
N GLY A 103 18.59 11.01 1.54
CA GLY A 103 19.45 12.19 1.37
C GLY A 103 19.31 13.20 2.52
N SER A 104 18.08 13.43 2.99
CA SER A 104 17.74 14.33 4.11
C SER A 104 17.20 13.61 5.34
N GLY A 105 17.15 12.27 5.31
CA GLY A 105 16.64 11.44 6.41
C GLY A 105 16.44 10.00 5.96
N TYR A 106 15.35 9.36 6.40
CA TYR A 106 15.12 7.93 6.23
C TYR A 106 13.68 7.56 5.91
N LEU A 107 13.51 6.56 5.06
CA LEU A 107 12.25 5.87 4.84
C LEU A 107 12.28 4.51 5.57
N LEU A 108 11.33 4.29 6.47
CA LEU A 108 11.15 3.03 7.21
C LEU A 108 9.89 2.30 6.75
N ARG A 109 10.07 1.08 6.22
CA ARG A 109 8.99 0.15 5.84
C ARG A 109 8.72 -0.85 6.96
N THR A 110 7.86 -0.48 7.90
CA THR A 110 7.57 -1.31 9.08
C THR A 110 6.78 -2.58 8.77
N ASP A 111 6.21 -2.69 7.57
CA ASP A 111 5.53 -3.88 7.05
C ASP A 111 6.46 -4.90 6.38
N ALA A 112 7.73 -4.55 6.13
CA ALA A 112 8.69 -5.47 5.52
C ALA A 112 9.01 -6.69 6.41
N TRP A 113 8.79 -6.58 7.72
CA TRP A 113 9.06 -7.63 8.70
C TRP A 113 7.89 -7.79 9.68
N SER A 114 7.63 -9.02 10.16
CA SER A 114 6.52 -9.27 11.12
C SER A 114 6.70 -8.59 12.48
N TYR A 115 7.93 -8.25 12.88
CA TYR A 115 8.25 -7.66 14.19
C TYR A 115 9.29 -6.52 14.08
N PRO A 116 8.95 -5.41 13.39
CA PRO A 116 9.91 -4.35 13.05
C PRO A 116 10.52 -3.72 14.31
N VAL A 117 9.72 -3.48 15.35
CA VAL A 117 10.18 -2.85 16.60
C VAL A 117 11.11 -3.77 17.41
N LEU A 118 10.91 -5.08 17.34
CA LEU A 118 11.82 -6.05 17.96
C LEU A 118 13.14 -6.11 17.19
N ARG A 119 13.11 -6.04 15.86
CA ARG A 119 14.31 -5.94 15.02
C ARG A 119 15.09 -4.66 15.34
N LEU A 120 14.44 -3.48 15.40
CA LEU A 120 15.07 -2.23 15.85
C LEU A 120 15.75 -2.37 17.22
N LYS A 121 15.15 -3.11 18.16
CA LYS A 121 15.75 -3.34 19.48
C LYS A 121 17.04 -4.15 19.38
N ARG A 122 17.05 -5.18 18.53
CA ARG A 122 18.22 -6.05 18.31
C ARG A 122 19.36 -5.30 17.60
N LEU A 123 19.01 -4.34 16.75
CA LEU A 123 19.96 -3.44 16.07
C LEU A 123 20.53 -2.35 16.98
N GLY A 124 20.06 -2.24 18.22
CA GLY A 124 20.58 -1.28 19.19
C GLY A 124 19.88 0.08 19.20
N LEU A 125 18.82 0.28 18.41
CA LEU A 125 18.10 1.55 18.40
C LEU A 125 17.41 1.82 19.75
N SER A 126 17.42 3.10 20.12
CA SER A 126 17.01 3.56 21.44
C SER A 126 15.56 3.19 21.77
N ARG A 127 15.23 3.18 23.06
CA ARG A 127 13.84 3.03 23.51
C ARG A 127 12.97 4.16 22.96
N THR A 128 13.52 5.37 22.85
CA THR A 128 12.81 6.54 22.33
C THR A 128 12.43 6.34 20.87
N PHE A 129 13.39 5.97 20.02
CA PHE A 129 13.12 5.70 18.61
C PHE A 129 12.09 4.58 18.41
N ARG A 130 12.22 3.49 19.18
CA ARG A 130 11.24 2.39 19.13
C ARG A 130 9.84 2.83 19.57
N ARG A 131 9.73 3.73 20.56
CA ARG A 131 8.44 4.31 20.96
C ARG A 131 7.87 5.23 19.89
N LEU A 132 8.70 6.00 19.19
CA LEU A 132 8.29 6.80 18.05
C LEU A 132 7.65 5.90 16.99
N VAL A 133 8.37 4.87 16.53
CA VAL A 133 7.86 3.92 15.52
C VAL A 133 6.55 3.26 15.96
N VAL A 134 6.46 2.75 17.19
CA VAL A 134 5.20 2.18 17.73
C VAL A 134 4.07 3.20 17.71
N THR A 135 4.34 4.45 18.10
CA THR A 135 3.32 5.50 18.14
C THR A 135 2.82 5.81 16.75
N LEU A 136 3.73 5.97 15.78
CA LEU A 136 3.37 6.27 14.40
C LEU A 136 2.53 5.16 13.78
N THR A 137 2.99 3.91 13.86
CA THR A 137 2.27 2.75 13.31
C THR A 137 0.91 2.52 13.99
N ARG A 138 0.83 2.60 15.33
CA ARG A 138 -0.43 2.29 16.05
C ARG A 138 -1.43 3.44 16.06
N ARG A 139 -0.99 4.69 16.17
CA ARG A 139 -1.89 5.85 16.25
C ARG A 139 -2.40 6.26 14.88
N TYR A 140 -1.55 6.18 13.85
CA TYR A 140 -1.87 6.68 12.51
C TYR A 140 -2.14 5.56 11.50
N GLY A 141 -1.96 4.28 11.88
CA GLY A 141 -2.23 3.15 11.01
C GLY A 141 -1.33 3.11 9.77
N VAL A 142 -0.11 3.64 9.89
CA VAL A 142 0.87 3.72 8.80
C VAL A 142 1.87 2.59 8.87
N SER A 143 2.20 2.00 7.72
CA SER A 143 3.33 1.07 7.60
C SER A 143 4.60 1.75 7.09
N LEU A 144 4.47 2.92 6.46
CA LEU A 144 5.58 3.71 5.94
C LEU A 144 5.81 4.96 6.78
N ILE A 145 7.04 5.15 7.24
CA ILE A 145 7.45 6.31 8.03
C ILE A 145 8.59 7.02 7.29
N HIS A 146 8.38 8.28 6.92
CA HIS A 146 9.42 9.13 6.34
C HIS A 146 9.91 10.13 7.39
N LEU A 147 11.13 9.93 7.87
CA LEU A 147 11.87 10.87 8.69
C LEU A 147 12.64 11.79 7.76
N ASP A 148 12.40 13.09 7.80
CA ASP A 148 13.00 14.03 6.86
C ASP A 148 13.38 15.32 7.56
N ALA A 149 14.61 15.80 7.37
CA ALA A 149 15.10 17.00 8.04
C ALA A 149 14.29 18.27 7.72
N GLY A 150 13.64 18.33 6.55
CA GLY A 150 12.79 19.45 6.14
C GLY A 150 11.32 19.30 6.53
N ALA A 151 10.93 18.23 7.22
CA ALA A 151 9.56 18.00 7.64
C ALA A 151 9.24 18.66 8.99
N GLU A 152 7.95 18.89 9.23
CA GLU A 152 7.47 19.43 10.50
C GLU A 152 7.59 18.42 11.64
N CYS A 153 7.74 18.95 12.86
CA CYS A 153 7.67 18.14 14.08
C CYS A 153 6.21 17.82 14.42
N LEU A 154 5.93 16.54 14.68
CA LEU A 154 4.64 16.09 15.16
C LEU A 154 4.43 16.50 16.63
N PRO A 155 3.27 17.07 16.96
CA PRO A 155 3.00 17.56 18.32
C PRO A 155 2.93 16.40 19.32
N GLY A 156 3.44 16.64 20.53
CA GLY A 156 3.38 15.69 21.63
C GLY A 156 4.36 14.50 21.52
N LEU A 157 5.30 14.54 20.57
CA LEU A 157 6.42 13.61 20.49
C LEU A 157 7.73 14.31 20.89
N PRO A 158 8.68 13.60 21.53
CA PRO A 158 9.97 14.17 21.90
C PRO A 158 10.72 14.68 20.67
N THR A 159 11.44 15.78 20.83
CA THR A 159 12.40 16.30 19.85
C THR A 159 13.78 16.40 20.49
N PHE A 160 14.80 16.34 19.66
CA PHE A 160 16.21 16.40 20.03
C PHE A 160 16.90 17.42 19.15
N ASP A 161 17.84 18.15 19.73
CA ASP A 161 18.64 19.16 19.05
C ASP A 161 20.02 18.56 18.80
N TRP A 162 20.36 18.36 17.53
CA TRP A 162 21.64 17.82 17.05
C TRP A 162 21.85 18.14 15.56
#